data_AF-A0A962BAU2-F1
#
_entry.id   AF-A0A962BAU2-F1
#
_cell.length_a   1.000
_cell.length_b   1.000
_cell.length_c   1.000
_cell.angle_alpha   90.00
_cell.angle_beta   90.00
_cell.angle_gamma   90.00
#
_symmetry.space_group_name_H-M   'P 1'
#
loop_
_entity.id
_entity.type
_entity.pdbx_description
1 polymer ?
#
loop_
_entity_poly.entity_id
_entity_poly.type
_entity_poly.pdbx_seq_one_letter_code
_entity_poly.pdbx_strand_id
1 'polypeptide(L)'
;MTEGGFRLPAEWSPQSGVLIAWPHEETDWGPRLADVEQTYVALARAIAARQRLAICVANDALRLHASGLLAAAGCSMDRVEFVEVDYDDTWLRDTGPISLRGAGGWRLLDLHFTGWGGKFGASRDDRIVQRCVEAGLFSAACTHQREDFALEGGAIESDGAGTLMSTWACLQQRHPDVSRESLRQRMAELFGSTRVEVLEHGYLQGDDTDAHIDTLARFAPDGVIVHQACDDPADVHFEPLQRMAEELAALRSAQDSPYRLMPLPWPRPVLDDGRRLAASYANYLIINGAVLMPAYGDPADERAAAVLAAAHPGREIVPVPCRSLIWQNGSLHCITMQLPEGVLHG
;
A
#
# COMPACT_ATOMS: atom_id res chain seq x y z
N MET A 1 -9.78 26.97 6.28
CA MET A 1 -10.20 26.59 4.92
C MET A 1 -9.19 27.19 3.97
N THR A 2 -8.29 26.38 3.40
CA THR A 2 -7.40 26.83 2.32
C THR A 2 -8.17 26.69 1.01
N GLU A 3 -8.61 27.82 0.45
CA GLU A 3 -9.16 27.86 -0.91
C GLU A 3 -8.10 27.37 -1.91
N GLY A 4 -8.37 26.28 -2.62
CA GLY A 4 -7.61 25.84 -3.80
C GLY A 4 -6.55 24.75 -3.62
N GLY A 5 -6.44 24.11 -2.43
CA GLY A 5 -5.43 23.09 -2.16
C GLY A 5 -5.69 21.71 -2.81
N PHE A 6 -4.62 20.96 -3.06
CA PHE A 6 -4.67 19.53 -3.37
C PHE A 6 -5.03 18.72 -2.12
N ARG A 7 -5.58 17.52 -2.28
CA ARG A 7 -5.92 16.61 -1.18
C ARG A 7 -5.67 15.16 -1.54
N LEU A 8 -5.06 14.41 -0.62
CA LEU A 8 -4.97 12.95 -0.72
C LEU A 8 -6.34 12.33 -0.42
N PRO A 9 -6.99 11.64 -1.38
CA PRO A 9 -8.23 10.91 -1.12
C PRO A 9 -7.97 9.69 -0.22
N ALA A 10 -9.04 9.22 0.43
CA ALA A 10 -9.03 7.91 1.08
C ALA A 10 -8.92 6.80 0.04
N GLU A 11 -8.29 5.67 0.40
CA GLU A 11 -8.13 4.53 -0.50
C GLU A 11 -9.48 3.94 -0.98
N TRP A 12 -10.52 4.02 -0.14
CA TRP A 12 -11.86 3.52 -0.49
C TRP A 12 -12.65 4.44 -1.44
N SER A 13 -12.08 5.58 -1.85
CA SER A 13 -12.68 6.45 -2.87
C SER A 13 -12.82 5.71 -4.22
N PRO A 14 -13.73 6.12 -5.11
CA PRO A 14 -13.85 5.51 -6.44
C PRO A 14 -12.51 5.51 -7.19
N GLN A 15 -12.21 4.37 -7.82
CA GLN A 15 -10.93 4.12 -8.49
C GLN A 15 -11.11 3.91 -10.00
N SER A 16 -10.14 4.33 -10.80
CA SER A 16 -10.05 3.98 -12.23
C SER A 16 -9.35 2.63 -12.44
N GLY A 17 -8.46 2.24 -11.53
CA GLY A 17 -7.78 0.94 -11.57
C GLY A 17 -6.70 0.79 -10.50
N VAL A 18 -5.91 -0.27 -10.62
CA VAL A 18 -4.72 -0.54 -9.80
C VAL A 18 -3.51 -0.66 -10.71
N LEU A 19 -2.38 -0.16 -10.24
CA LEU A 19 -1.07 -0.32 -10.85
C LEU A 19 -0.24 -1.34 -10.05
N ILE A 20 0.38 -2.30 -10.74
CA ILE A 20 1.32 -3.28 -10.18
C ILE A 20 2.55 -3.40 -11.07
N ALA A 21 3.67 -3.89 -10.55
CA ALA A 21 4.83 -4.31 -11.35
C ALA A 21 4.99 -5.83 -11.26
N TRP A 22 5.13 -6.49 -12.41
CA TRP A 22 5.18 -7.95 -12.46
C TRP A 22 6.54 -8.49 -11.96
N PRO A 23 6.60 -9.53 -11.12
CA PRO A 23 7.87 -10.08 -10.67
C PRO A 23 8.62 -10.76 -11.82
N HIS A 24 9.96 -10.75 -11.80
CA HIS A 24 10.78 -11.44 -12.81
C HIS A 24 12.11 -11.93 -12.25
N GLU A 25 12.86 -12.69 -13.06
CA GLU A 25 14.11 -13.34 -12.64
C GLU A 25 15.22 -12.39 -12.17
N GLU A 26 15.24 -11.15 -12.68
CA GLU A 26 16.19 -10.12 -12.24
C GLU A 26 15.75 -9.33 -10.97
N THR A 27 14.58 -9.63 -10.40
CA THR A 27 14.17 -9.10 -9.09
C THR A 27 14.53 -10.07 -7.96
N ASP A 28 14.38 -9.65 -6.71
CA ASP A 28 14.60 -10.50 -5.53
C ASP A 28 13.65 -11.72 -5.46
N TRP A 29 12.63 -11.78 -6.32
CA TRP A 29 11.76 -12.94 -6.49
C TRP A 29 12.39 -14.10 -7.25
N GLY A 30 13.49 -13.88 -7.99
CA GLY A 30 14.08 -14.89 -8.90
C GLY A 30 14.17 -16.32 -8.34
N PRO A 31 14.64 -16.53 -7.10
CA PRO A 31 14.73 -17.86 -6.50
C PRO A 31 13.39 -18.57 -6.25
N ARG A 32 12.28 -17.82 -6.15
CA ARG A 32 10.93 -18.33 -5.81
C ARG A 32 9.85 -17.76 -6.75
N LEU A 33 10.22 -17.46 -8.00
CA LEU A 33 9.39 -16.69 -8.94
C LEU A 33 8.02 -17.36 -9.18
N ALA A 34 8.02 -18.67 -9.45
CA ALA A 34 6.79 -19.41 -9.74
C ALA A 34 5.76 -19.38 -8.59
N ASP A 35 6.21 -19.29 -7.34
CA ASP A 35 5.35 -19.22 -6.16
C ASP A 35 4.76 -17.82 -5.95
N VAL A 36 5.54 -16.76 -6.24
CA VAL A 36 5.02 -15.39 -6.16
C VAL A 36 4.10 -15.08 -7.36
N GLU A 37 4.36 -15.64 -8.54
CA GLU A 37 3.49 -15.45 -9.70
C GLU A 37 2.09 -16.01 -9.48
N GLN A 38 1.92 -17.07 -8.69
CA GLN A 38 0.60 -17.56 -8.30
C GLN A 38 -0.20 -16.49 -7.53
N THR A 39 0.47 -15.76 -6.64
CA THR A 39 -0.11 -14.62 -5.90
C THR A 39 -0.48 -13.49 -6.85
N TYR A 40 0.41 -13.11 -7.75
CA TYR A 40 0.16 -12.06 -8.74
C TYR A 40 -1.00 -12.41 -9.67
N VAL A 41 -1.11 -13.67 -10.11
CA VAL A 41 -2.24 -14.15 -10.92
C VAL A 41 -3.55 -14.06 -10.12
N ALA A 42 -3.57 -14.46 -8.84
CA ALA A 42 -4.76 -14.36 -8.00
C ALA A 42 -5.18 -12.90 -7.77
N LEU A 43 -4.21 -12.03 -7.45
CA LEU A 43 -4.41 -10.59 -7.29
C LEU A 43 -4.96 -9.96 -8.56
N ALA A 44 -4.32 -10.22 -9.70
CA ALA A 44 -4.70 -9.64 -10.98
C ALA A 44 -6.13 -10.03 -11.38
N ARG A 45 -6.51 -11.29 -11.18
CA ARG A 45 -7.89 -11.75 -11.41
C ARG A 45 -8.89 -11.04 -10.51
N ALA A 46 -8.57 -10.87 -9.24
CA ALA A 46 -9.46 -10.20 -8.28
C ALA A 46 -9.68 -8.72 -8.63
N ILE A 47 -8.63 -8.03 -9.09
CA ILE A 47 -8.70 -6.64 -9.56
C ILE A 47 -9.48 -6.56 -10.87
N ALA A 48 -9.08 -7.32 -11.90
CA ALA A 48 -9.67 -7.29 -13.23
C ALA A 48 -11.15 -7.72 -13.24
N ALA A 49 -11.61 -8.48 -12.25
CA ALA A 49 -13.03 -8.78 -12.08
C ALA A 49 -13.89 -7.52 -11.81
N ARG A 50 -13.30 -6.39 -11.37
CA ARG A 50 -14.05 -5.21 -10.91
C ARG A 50 -13.60 -3.89 -11.54
N GLN A 51 -12.31 -3.74 -11.85
CA GLN A 51 -11.75 -2.49 -12.38
C GLN A 51 -10.53 -2.77 -13.25
N ARG A 52 -9.94 -1.73 -13.84
CA ARG A 52 -8.74 -1.87 -14.67
C ARG A 52 -7.52 -2.25 -13.84
N LEU A 53 -6.62 -2.99 -14.47
CA LEU A 53 -5.32 -3.36 -13.95
C LEU A 53 -4.25 -2.92 -14.95
N ALA A 54 -3.40 -2.00 -14.53
CA ALA A 54 -2.18 -1.63 -15.25
C ALA A 54 -1.01 -2.45 -14.68
N ILE A 55 -0.24 -3.09 -15.55
CA ILE A 55 0.88 -3.96 -15.18
C ILE A 55 2.15 -3.42 -15.83
N CYS A 56 3.07 -2.89 -15.01
CA CYS A 56 4.43 -2.60 -15.41
C CYS A 56 5.17 -3.91 -15.72
N VAL A 57 5.82 -3.97 -16.87
CA VAL A 57 6.65 -5.10 -17.32
C VAL A 57 7.96 -4.59 -17.90
N ALA A 58 9.07 -5.23 -17.54
CA ALA A 58 10.41 -4.78 -17.93
C ALA A 58 10.70 -4.86 -19.43
N ASN A 59 9.98 -5.73 -20.17
CA ASN A 59 10.16 -5.93 -21.62
C ASN A 59 9.00 -6.75 -22.21
N ASP A 60 8.96 -6.85 -23.54
CA ASP A 60 7.95 -7.63 -24.28
C ASP A 60 7.92 -9.13 -23.94
N ALA A 61 9.07 -9.75 -23.60
CA ALA A 61 9.10 -11.15 -23.23
C ALA A 61 8.36 -11.39 -21.91
N LEU A 62 8.57 -10.53 -20.91
CA LEU A 62 7.84 -10.56 -19.65
C LEU A 62 6.35 -10.27 -19.86
N ARG A 63 6.01 -9.32 -20.74
CA ARG A 63 4.63 -9.03 -21.15
C ARG A 63 3.92 -10.28 -21.67
N LEU A 64 4.56 -11.02 -22.59
CA LEU A 64 4.00 -12.24 -23.17
C LEU A 64 3.82 -13.34 -22.12
N HIS A 65 4.80 -13.50 -21.22
CA HIS A 65 4.75 -14.46 -20.12
C HIS A 65 3.59 -14.17 -19.14
N ALA A 66 3.55 -12.95 -18.60
CA ALA A 66 2.49 -12.52 -17.69
C ALA A 66 1.10 -12.62 -18.35
N SER A 67 0.97 -12.16 -19.60
CA SER A 67 -0.28 -12.30 -20.38
C SER A 67 -0.72 -13.76 -20.53
N GLY A 68 0.22 -14.67 -20.81
CA GLY A 68 -0.04 -16.10 -20.89
C GLY A 68 -0.56 -16.69 -19.59
N LEU A 69 0.08 -16.37 -18.45
CA LEU A 69 -0.36 -16.82 -17.12
C LEU A 69 -1.76 -16.29 -16.78
N LEU A 70 -2.01 -15.00 -17.02
CA LEU A 70 -3.31 -14.37 -16.75
C LEU A 70 -4.42 -14.94 -17.62
N ALA A 71 -4.17 -15.14 -18.91
CA ALA A 71 -5.13 -15.73 -19.84
C ALA A 71 -5.45 -17.19 -19.46
N ALA A 72 -4.44 -17.99 -19.13
CA ALA A 72 -4.61 -19.38 -18.69
C ALA A 72 -5.44 -19.46 -17.40
N ALA A 73 -5.31 -18.48 -16.51
CA ALA A 73 -6.09 -18.40 -15.27
C ALA A 73 -7.49 -17.79 -15.45
N GLY A 74 -7.90 -17.43 -16.67
CA GLY A 74 -9.20 -16.85 -16.96
C GLY A 74 -9.38 -15.42 -16.44
N CYS A 75 -8.30 -14.63 -16.44
CA CYS A 75 -8.35 -13.21 -16.12
C CYS A 75 -9.13 -12.42 -17.22
N SER A 76 -9.85 -11.38 -16.83
CA SER A 76 -10.54 -10.46 -17.75
C SER A 76 -9.52 -9.56 -18.47
N MET A 77 -8.93 -10.08 -19.54
CA MET A 77 -7.84 -9.41 -20.27
C MET A 77 -8.28 -8.09 -20.93
N ASP A 78 -9.58 -7.86 -21.14
CA ASP A 78 -10.14 -6.58 -21.60
C ASP A 78 -9.96 -5.43 -20.60
N ARG A 79 -9.64 -5.76 -19.34
CA ARG A 79 -9.35 -4.79 -18.27
C ARG A 79 -7.88 -4.77 -17.87
N VAL A 80 -7.03 -5.55 -18.54
CA VAL A 80 -5.58 -5.59 -18.29
C VAL A 80 -4.86 -4.77 -19.34
N GLU A 81 -4.04 -3.83 -18.89
CA GLU A 81 -3.17 -3.02 -19.72
C GLU A 81 -1.73 -3.23 -19.27
N PHE A 82 -0.82 -3.45 -20.23
CA PHE A 82 0.60 -3.59 -19.95
C PHE A 82 1.33 -2.30 -20.30
N VAL A 83 2.25 -1.90 -19.43
CA VAL A 83 3.11 -0.71 -19.62
C VAL A 83 4.55 -1.17 -19.57
N GLU A 84 5.29 -0.99 -20.66
CA GLU A 84 6.70 -1.38 -20.71
C GLU A 84 7.56 -0.31 -20.03
N VAL A 85 8.05 -0.62 -18.82
CA VAL A 85 8.91 0.24 -18.02
C VAL A 85 9.92 -0.60 -17.24
N ASP A 86 11.13 -0.09 -17.10
CA ASP A 86 12.18 -0.71 -16.31
C ASP A 86 12.04 -0.36 -14.81
N TYR A 87 12.25 -1.35 -13.94
CA TYR A 87 12.20 -1.24 -12.47
C TYR A 87 13.25 -2.16 -11.84
N ASP A 88 13.62 -1.87 -10.59
CA ASP A 88 14.51 -2.70 -9.76
C ASP A 88 13.70 -3.71 -8.94
N ASP A 89 12.53 -3.32 -8.43
CA ASP A 89 11.65 -4.18 -7.65
C ASP A 89 10.15 -3.86 -7.88
N THR A 90 9.27 -4.59 -7.20
CA THR A 90 7.83 -4.70 -7.50
C THR A 90 6.92 -3.90 -6.56
N TRP A 91 7.49 -3.19 -5.59
CA TRP A 91 6.79 -2.53 -4.48
C TRP A 91 6.15 -1.20 -4.88
N LEU A 92 5.16 -1.26 -5.79
CA LEU A 92 4.56 -0.04 -6.34
C LEU A 92 3.75 0.78 -5.34
N ARG A 93 3.45 0.24 -4.16
CA ARG A 93 2.96 1.05 -3.05
C ARG A 93 3.93 2.18 -2.71
N ASP A 94 5.22 1.87 -2.74
CA ASP A 94 6.28 2.74 -2.26
C ASP A 94 6.87 3.61 -3.36
N THR A 95 6.79 3.14 -4.62
CA THR A 95 7.40 3.79 -5.79
C THR A 95 6.38 4.36 -6.77
N GLY A 96 5.10 4.04 -6.62
CA GLY A 96 4.01 4.51 -7.47
C GLY A 96 3.58 5.96 -7.19
N PRO A 97 2.74 6.54 -8.06
CA PRO A 97 2.30 7.93 -7.91
C PRO A 97 1.32 8.09 -6.76
N ILE A 98 1.56 9.07 -5.87
CA ILE A 98 0.54 9.50 -4.91
C ILE A 98 -0.40 10.50 -5.59
N SER A 99 -1.65 10.07 -5.80
CA SER A 99 -2.65 10.84 -6.56
C SER A 99 -3.38 11.85 -5.68
N LEU A 100 -3.12 13.15 -5.88
CA LEU A 100 -3.77 14.23 -5.14
C LEU A 100 -4.87 14.89 -5.99
N ARG A 101 -6.04 15.11 -5.40
CA ARG A 101 -7.17 15.79 -6.05
C ARG A 101 -7.09 17.29 -5.84
N GLY A 102 -7.09 18.07 -6.93
CA GLY A 102 -7.23 19.52 -6.91
C GLY A 102 -8.45 20.00 -7.70
N ALA A 103 -8.67 21.31 -7.76
CA ALA A 103 -9.78 21.91 -8.50
C ALA A 103 -9.68 21.68 -10.02
N GLY A 104 -8.45 21.67 -10.56
CA GLY A 104 -8.16 21.52 -11.99
C GLY A 104 -7.94 20.10 -12.49
N GLY A 105 -8.08 19.08 -11.62
CA GLY A 105 -7.80 17.68 -11.97
C GLY A 105 -6.96 16.97 -10.92
N TRP A 106 -6.12 16.05 -11.38
CA TRP A 106 -5.26 15.24 -10.53
C TRP A 106 -3.80 15.72 -10.60
N ARG A 107 -3.09 15.61 -9.49
CA ARG A 107 -1.63 15.73 -9.44
C ARG A 107 -1.06 14.39 -9.02
N LEU A 108 -0.19 13.84 -9.86
CA LEU A 108 0.61 12.66 -9.57
C LEU A 108 1.87 13.15 -8.86
N LEU A 109 1.84 13.06 -7.53
CA LEU A 109 2.99 13.35 -6.72
C LEU A 109 3.96 12.16 -6.83
N ASP A 110 5.11 12.44 -7.43
CA ASP A 110 6.22 11.52 -7.63
C ASP A 110 7.25 11.83 -6.54
N LEU A 111 7.28 11.02 -5.49
CA LEU A 111 8.16 11.19 -4.34
C LEU A 111 9.51 10.52 -4.60
N HIS A 112 10.56 11.05 -4.00
CA HIS A 112 11.87 10.42 -4.10
C HIS A 112 11.86 9.09 -3.34
N PHE A 113 12.20 8.00 -4.03
CA PHE A 113 12.39 6.69 -3.45
C PHE A 113 13.88 6.36 -3.31
N THR A 114 14.26 5.85 -2.16
CA THR A 114 15.66 5.61 -1.79
C THR A 114 15.97 4.14 -1.52
N GLY A 115 15.03 3.22 -1.75
CA GLY A 115 15.18 1.84 -1.30
C GLY A 115 15.10 1.74 0.23
N TRP A 116 14.05 2.33 0.82
CA TRP A 116 13.78 2.38 2.27
C TRP A 116 14.98 2.87 3.10
N GLY A 117 15.53 4.04 2.75
CA GLY A 117 16.69 4.63 3.44
C GLY A 117 18.04 4.11 2.93
N GLY A 118 18.12 3.71 1.66
CA GLY A 118 19.38 3.25 1.04
C GLY A 118 19.73 1.80 1.32
N LYS A 119 18.77 0.98 1.77
CA LYS A 119 18.98 -0.45 2.03
C LYS A 119 19.17 -1.25 0.75
N PHE A 120 18.55 -0.81 -0.35
CA PHE A 120 18.57 -1.47 -1.65
C PHE A 120 18.82 -0.47 -2.79
N GLY A 121 19.28 -0.97 -3.94
CA GLY A 121 19.37 -0.18 -5.16
C GLY A 121 17.97 0.12 -5.71
N ALA A 122 17.71 1.39 -6.04
CA ALA A 122 16.36 1.86 -6.34
C ALA A 122 16.32 2.85 -7.54
N SER A 123 17.36 2.86 -8.37
CA SER A 123 17.53 3.89 -9.41
C SER A 123 16.47 3.85 -10.52
N ARG A 124 15.95 2.66 -10.84
CA ARG A 124 14.87 2.47 -11.81
C ARG A 124 13.51 2.65 -11.15
N ASP A 125 13.36 2.13 -9.93
CA ASP A 125 12.16 2.31 -9.09
C ASP A 125 11.82 3.78 -8.85
N ASP A 126 12.83 4.58 -8.48
CA ASP A 126 12.71 6.03 -8.28
C ASP A 126 12.37 6.79 -9.56
N ARG A 127 12.35 6.15 -10.74
CA ARG A 127 11.92 6.78 -12.01
C ARG A 127 10.60 6.24 -12.52
N ILE A 128 10.00 5.25 -11.86
CA ILE A 128 8.89 4.49 -12.43
C ILE A 128 7.66 5.36 -12.71
N VAL A 129 7.36 6.34 -11.86
CA VAL A 129 6.25 7.28 -12.08
C VAL A 129 6.47 8.10 -13.35
N GLN A 130 7.65 8.70 -13.50
CA GLN A 130 8.02 9.44 -14.71
C GLN A 130 7.88 8.56 -15.96
N ARG A 131 8.35 7.31 -15.89
CA ARG A 131 8.27 6.36 -17.02
C ARG A 131 6.83 6.02 -17.38
N CYS A 132 5.95 5.83 -16.39
CA CYS A 132 4.53 5.60 -16.62
C CYS A 132 3.84 6.83 -17.25
N VAL A 133 4.24 8.05 -16.85
CA VAL A 133 3.79 9.30 -17.49
C VAL A 133 4.24 9.38 -18.95
N GLU A 134 5.52 9.11 -19.22
CA GLU A 134 6.09 9.09 -20.58
C GLU A 134 5.44 8.03 -21.47
N ALA A 135 5.05 6.89 -20.91
CA ALA A 135 4.33 5.82 -21.59
C ALA A 135 2.83 6.14 -21.84
N GLY A 136 2.32 7.27 -21.33
CA GLY A 136 0.95 7.70 -21.57
C GLY A 136 -0.12 6.98 -20.73
N LEU A 137 0.26 6.35 -19.61
CA LEU A 137 -0.68 5.60 -18.76
C LEU A 137 -1.76 6.50 -18.13
N PHE A 138 -1.43 7.75 -17.85
CA PHE A 138 -2.28 8.66 -17.09
C PHE A 138 -3.08 9.60 -17.99
N SER A 139 -4.26 9.98 -17.50
CA SER A 139 -5.16 10.92 -18.17
C SER A 139 -4.48 12.27 -18.43
N ALA A 140 -4.82 12.93 -19.54
CA ALA A 140 -4.37 14.30 -19.84
C ALA A 140 -4.82 15.35 -18.80
N ALA A 141 -5.77 15.01 -17.92
CA ALA A 141 -6.18 15.83 -16.79
C ALA A 141 -5.27 15.67 -15.55
N CYS A 142 -4.24 14.83 -15.64
CA CYS A 142 -3.22 14.66 -14.63
C CYS A 142 -2.04 15.60 -14.88
N THR A 143 -1.48 16.15 -13.82
CA THR A 143 -0.19 16.85 -13.82
C THR A 143 0.82 16.00 -13.06
N HIS A 144 2.03 15.87 -13.58
CA HIS A 144 3.13 15.18 -12.88
C HIS A 144 3.95 16.19 -12.09
N GLN A 145 4.23 15.89 -10.82
CA GLN A 145 5.07 16.72 -9.96
C GLN A 145 6.07 15.84 -9.22
N ARG A 146 7.35 15.98 -9.60
CA ARG A 146 8.46 15.40 -8.86
C ARG A 146 8.74 16.21 -7.60
N GLU A 147 8.86 15.53 -6.47
CA GLU A 147 9.26 16.11 -5.19
C GLU A 147 10.52 15.41 -4.68
N ASP A 148 11.57 16.20 -4.42
CA ASP A 148 12.78 15.73 -3.77
C ASP A 148 12.56 15.63 -2.25
N PHE A 149 11.73 14.66 -1.87
CA PHE A 149 11.39 14.34 -0.49
C PHE A 149 11.26 12.83 -0.36
N ALA A 150 12.18 12.21 0.38
CA ALA A 150 12.20 10.77 0.59
C ALA A 150 10.98 10.31 1.39
N LEU A 151 10.03 9.64 0.74
CA LEU A 151 8.83 9.11 1.40
C LEU A 151 8.16 8.08 0.50
N GLU A 152 7.71 6.99 1.10
CA GLU A 152 7.02 5.89 0.45
C GLU A 152 5.51 5.96 0.67
N GLY A 153 4.71 5.48 -0.29
CA GLY A 153 3.26 5.42 -0.13
C GLY A 153 2.79 4.47 0.98
N GLY A 154 3.55 3.42 1.31
CA GLY A 154 3.25 2.53 2.44
C GLY A 154 3.51 3.17 3.81
N ALA A 155 4.31 4.23 3.85
CA ALA A 155 4.60 4.99 5.06
C ALA A 155 3.50 5.99 5.44
N ILE A 156 2.46 6.16 4.61
CA ILE A 156 1.36 7.08 4.83
C ILE A 156 -0.01 6.42 4.65
N GLU A 157 -0.99 6.91 5.40
CA GLU A 157 -2.38 6.46 5.32
C GLU A 157 -3.30 7.67 5.46
N SER A 158 -4.34 7.79 4.61
CA SER A 158 -5.24 8.95 4.62
C SER A 158 -6.69 8.56 4.81
N ASP A 159 -7.38 9.30 5.69
CA ASP A 159 -8.82 9.16 5.88
C ASP A 159 -9.63 9.81 4.74
N GLY A 160 -8.98 10.53 3.82
CA GLY A 160 -9.62 11.40 2.84
C GLY A 160 -10.51 12.47 3.46
N ALA A 161 -10.42 12.63 4.79
CA ALA A 161 -10.93 13.60 5.76
C ALA A 161 -10.07 14.86 5.90
N GLY A 162 -8.79 14.78 5.53
CA GLY A 162 -7.76 15.78 5.85
C GLY A 162 -6.90 15.38 7.05
N THR A 163 -6.96 14.11 7.46
CA THR A 163 -6.04 13.47 8.41
C THR A 163 -5.12 12.53 7.65
N LEU A 164 -3.83 12.63 7.95
CA LEU A 164 -2.80 11.70 7.53
C LEU A 164 -2.28 10.95 8.76
N MET A 165 -1.97 9.67 8.60
CA MET A 165 -1.33 8.85 9.62
C MET A 165 -0.01 8.29 9.08
N SER A 166 1.01 8.20 9.93
CA SER A 166 2.33 7.65 9.64
C SER A 166 2.98 7.14 10.93
N THR A 167 4.22 6.66 10.87
CA THR A 167 4.99 6.19 12.03
C THR A 167 6.28 6.97 12.18
N TRP A 168 6.68 7.25 13.43
CA TRP A 168 7.91 7.98 13.70
C TRP A 168 9.15 7.16 13.33
N ALA A 169 9.11 5.85 13.60
CA ALA A 169 10.20 4.92 13.27
C ALA A 169 10.58 4.97 11.79
N CYS A 170 9.61 5.06 10.87
CA CYS A 170 9.88 5.18 9.44
C CYS A 170 10.42 6.57 9.10
N LEU A 171 9.72 7.62 9.52
CA LEU A 171 10.06 9.00 9.15
C LEU A 171 11.47 9.41 9.60
N GLN A 172 11.88 9.01 10.81
CA GLN A 172 13.21 9.34 11.33
C GLN A 172 14.34 8.65 10.57
N GLN A 173 14.09 7.51 9.93
CA GLN A 173 15.11 6.82 9.14
C GLN A 173 15.31 7.49 7.78
N ARG A 174 14.25 8.06 7.21
CA ARG A 174 14.33 8.83 5.96
C ARG A 174 14.91 10.22 6.17
N HIS A 175 14.62 10.84 7.33
CA HIS A 175 14.97 12.22 7.63
C HIS A 175 15.58 12.39 9.05
N PRO A 176 16.75 11.78 9.33
CA PRO A 176 17.32 11.71 10.69
C PRO A 176 17.66 13.07 11.31
N ASP A 177 17.94 14.07 10.46
CA ASP A 177 18.34 15.42 10.88
C ASP A 177 17.15 16.41 10.92
N VAL A 178 15.93 15.96 10.63
CA VAL A 178 14.74 16.82 10.56
C VAL A 178 13.87 16.63 11.79
N SER A 179 13.45 17.74 12.40
CA SER A 179 12.59 17.68 13.58
C SER A 179 11.21 17.09 13.23
N ARG A 180 10.60 16.40 14.19
CA ARG A 180 9.26 15.83 14.03
C ARG A 180 8.21 16.87 13.65
N GLU A 181 8.29 18.07 14.24
CA GLU A 181 7.35 19.15 13.91
C GLU A 181 7.51 19.61 12.46
N SER A 182 8.76 19.76 12.00
CA SER A 182 9.06 20.11 10.61
C SER A 182 8.58 19.04 9.63
N LEU A 183 8.73 17.75 9.96
CA LEU A 183 8.22 16.66 9.14
C LEU A 183 6.69 16.65 9.09
N ARG A 184 6.01 16.83 10.22
CA ARG A 184 4.54 16.94 10.27
C ARG A 184 4.05 18.10 9.41
N GLN A 185 4.70 19.26 9.50
CA GLN A 185 4.36 20.42 8.67
C GLN A 185 4.58 20.12 7.18
N ARG A 186 5.73 19.56 6.80
CA ARG A 186 6.04 19.22 5.41
C ARG A 186 5.05 18.20 4.84
N MET A 187 4.68 17.18 5.60
CA MET A 187 3.65 16.21 5.20
C MET A 187 2.27 16.87 5.05
N ALA A 188 1.88 17.75 5.98
CA ALA A 188 0.64 18.50 5.89
C ALA A 188 0.56 19.34 4.59
N GLU A 189 1.65 20.02 4.24
CA GLU A 189 1.78 20.81 3.02
C GLU A 189 1.73 19.94 1.75
N LEU A 190 2.50 18.85 1.70
CA LEU A 190 2.56 17.95 0.55
C LEU A 190 1.21 17.30 0.22
N PHE A 191 0.50 16.82 1.25
CA PHE A 191 -0.72 16.04 1.07
C PHE A 191 -2.01 16.85 1.25
N GLY A 192 -1.88 18.16 1.53
CA GLY A 192 -3.01 19.05 1.84
C GLY A 192 -3.81 18.57 3.07
N SER A 193 -3.11 17.96 4.03
CA SER A 193 -3.71 17.45 5.25
C SER A 193 -3.74 18.54 6.31
N THR A 194 -4.85 18.65 7.03
CA THR A 194 -4.98 19.56 8.17
C THR A 194 -4.38 18.99 9.44
N ARG A 195 -4.22 17.67 9.49
CA ARG A 195 -3.74 16.92 10.65
C ARG A 195 -2.81 15.81 10.18
N VAL A 196 -1.71 15.66 10.89
CA VAL A 196 -0.73 14.58 10.67
C VAL A 196 -0.49 13.91 12.01
N GLU A 197 -0.99 12.69 12.14
CA GLU A 197 -0.81 11.81 13.29
C GLU A 197 0.40 10.90 13.02
N VAL A 198 1.35 10.87 13.95
CA VAL A 198 2.59 10.09 13.79
C VAL A 198 2.69 9.18 15.00
N LEU A 199 2.49 7.89 14.81
CA LEU A 199 2.53 6.89 15.89
C LEU A 199 3.97 6.64 16.34
N GLU A 200 4.17 6.45 17.65
CA GLU A 200 5.48 6.12 18.22
C GLU A 200 5.70 4.61 18.32
N HIS A 201 4.63 3.84 18.46
CA HIS A 201 4.68 2.42 18.72
C HIS A 201 4.07 1.60 17.58
N GLY A 202 4.39 0.32 17.60
CA GLY A 202 4.03 -0.65 16.57
C GLY A 202 5.20 -0.91 15.63
N TYR A 203 5.50 -2.19 15.42
CA TYR A 203 6.41 -2.68 14.39
C TYR A 203 6.11 -4.16 14.16
N LEU A 204 6.66 -4.73 13.08
CA LEU A 204 6.65 -6.17 12.83
C LEU A 204 8.09 -6.66 12.66
N GLN A 205 8.45 -7.75 13.30
CA GLN A 205 9.73 -8.40 13.12
C GLN A 205 9.80 -8.97 11.70
N GLY A 206 10.92 -8.68 11.02
CA GLY A 206 11.11 -9.04 9.62
C GLY A 206 10.61 -7.98 8.64
N ASP A 207 10.06 -6.87 9.13
CA ASP A 207 9.77 -5.70 8.31
C ASP A 207 11.06 -4.92 8.01
N ASP A 208 11.33 -4.68 6.72
CA ASP A 208 12.48 -3.92 6.24
C ASP A 208 12.14 -2.45 5.91
N THR A 209 10.89 -2.04 6.16
CA THR A 209 10.40 -0.69 5.82
C THR A 209 10.54 0.32 6.96
N ASP A 210 10.99 -0.13 8.14
CA ASP A 210 11.06 0.67 9.38
C ASP A 210 9.68 1.02 9.97
N ALA A 211 8.79 0.02 10.04
CA ALA A 211 7.44 0.11 10.57
C ALA A 211 6.51 0.98 9.72
N HIS A 212 6.40 0.67 8.41
CA HIS A 212 5.38 1.29 7.56
C HIS A 212 3.98 1.14 8.18
N ILE A 213 3.20 2.23 8.10
CA ILE A 213 1.87 2.31 8.71
C ILE A 213 0.90 1.31 8.05
N ASP A 214 1.09 1.00 6.77
CA ASP A 214 0.21 0.11 6.01
C ASP A 214 0.26 -1.37 6.45
N THR A 215 1.24 -1.74 7.27
CA THR A 215 1.32 -3.07 7.92
C THR A 215 0.74 -3.06 9.33
N LEU A 216 0.39 -1.89 9.87
CA LEU A 216 0.07 -1.68 11.27
C LEU A 216 -1.37 -1.18 11.48
N ALA A 217 -1.76 -0.09 10.83
CA ALA A 217 -3.06 0.54 11.03
C ALA A 217 -3.55 1.23 9.76
N ARG A 218 -4.83 1.03 9.44
CA ARG A 218 -5.48 1.53 8.22
C ARG A 218 -6.74 2.28 8.58
N PHE A 219 -6.97 3.43 7.95
CA PHE A 219 -8.29 4.04 8.05
C PHE A 219 -9.32 3.19 7.31
N ALA A 220 -10.55 3.26 7.78
CA ALA A 220 -11.71 2.69 7.12
C ALA A 220 -12.89 3.67 7.19
N PRO A 221 -13.93 3.48 6.37
CA PRO A 221 -15.13 4.32 6.40
C PRO A 221 -15.76 4.44 7.80
N ASP A 222 -16.63 5.45 7.97
CA ASP A 222 -17.43 5.64 9.18
C ASP A 222 -16.62 5.84 10.48
N GLY A 223 -15.44 6.44 10.36
CA GLY A 223 -14.58 6.75 11.52
C GLY A 223 -13.98 5.52 12.17
N VAL A 224 -13.67 4.49 11.38
CA VAL A 224 -13.04 3.25 11.84
C VAL A 224 -11.53 3.30 11.59
N ILE A 225 -10.76 2.74 12.52
CA ILE A 225 -9.37 2.34 12.28
C ILE A 225 -9.27 0.83 12.48
N VAL A 226 -8.82 0.14 11.44
CA VAL A 226 -8.46 -1.28 11.51
C VAL A 226 -6.98 -1.35 11.84
N HIS A 227 -6.57 -2.18 12.81
CA HIS A 227 -5.16 -2.29 13.17
C HIS A 227 -4.74 -3.72 13.49
N GLN A 228 -3.48 -4.05 13.20
CA GLN A 228 -2.90 -5.33 13.61
C GLN A 228 -2.76 -5.36 15.14
N ALA A 229 -3.25 -6.43 15.76
CA ALA A 229 -3.10 -6.68 17.19
C ALA A 229 -2.38 -8.00 17.43
N CYS A 230 -1.77 -8.14 18.61
CA CYS A 230 -1.19 -9.37 19.12
C CYS A 230 -1.88 -9.72 20.45
N ASP A 231 -2.43 -10.93 20.55
CA ASP A 231 -3.13 -11.44 21.74
C ASP A 231 -2.31 -12.47 22.54
N ASP A 232 -1.05 -12.69 22.17
CA ASP A 232 -0.11 -13.59 22.86
C ASP A 232 0.90 -12.82 23.72
N PRO A 233 0.76 -12.80 25.07
CA PRO A 233 1.68 -12.09 25.96
C PRO A 233 3.13 -12.56 25.93
N ALA A 234 3.42 -13.73 25.36
CA ALA A 234 4.79 -14.24 25.20
C ALA A 234 5.44 -13.79 23.89
N ASP A 235 4.67 -13.22 22.95
CA ASP A 235 5.19 -12.73 21.67
C ASP A 235 5.80 -11.33 21.83
N VAL A 236 6.94 -11.10 21.16
CA VAL A 236 7.68 -9.82 21.18
C VAL A 236 6.85 -8.63 20.69
N HIS A 237 5.77 -8.87 19.95
CA HIS A 237 4.89 -7.84 19.41
C HIS A 237 3.74 -7.44 20.35
N PHE A 238 3.50 -8.20 21.42
CA PHE A 238 2.36 -7.97 22.31
C PHE A 238 2.34 -6.55 22.88
N GLU A 239 3.40 -6.19 23.61
CA GLU A 239 3.51 -4.88 24.23
C GLU A 239 3.58 -3.72 23.21
N PRO A 240 4.43 -3.77 22.15
CA PRO A 240 4.47 -2.72 21.14
C PRO A 240 3.13 -2.47 20.44
N LEU A 241 2.40 -3.52 20.04
CA LEU A 241 1.10 -3.37 19.37
C LEU A 241 -0.01 -2.94 20.34
N GLN A 242 0.08 -3.31 21.62
CA GLN A 242 -0.82 -2.79 22.63
C GLN A 242 -0.66 -1.27 22.82
N ARG A 243 0.59 -0.79 22.93
CA ARG A 243 0.87 0.65 23.04
C ARG A 243 0.42 1.42 21.79
N MET A 244 0.62 0.85 20.60
CA MET A 244 0.08 1.42 19.37
C MET A 244 -1.46 1.54 19.43
N ALA A 245 -2.17 0.52 19.92
CA ALA A 245 -3.62 0.57 20.06
C ALA A 245 -4.08 1.66 21.05
N GLU A 246 -3.30 1.92 22.11
CA GLU A 246 -3.55 3.03 23.04
C GLU A 246 -3.38 4.40 22.35
N GLU A 247 -2.35 4.57 21.52
CA GLU A 247 -2.16 5.77 20.69
C GLU A 247 -3.33 5.98 19.73
N LEU A 248 -3.74 4.93 19.01
CA LEU A 248 -4.88 4.95 18.09
C LEU A 248 -6.18 5.34 18.81
N ALA A 249 -6.40 4.87 20.03
CA ALA A 249 -7.59 5.19 20.83
C ALA A 249 -7.61 6.67 21.30
N ALA A 250 -6.45 7.29 21.41
CA ALA A 250 -6.32 8.70 21.74
C ALA A 250 -6.58 9.62 20.54
N LEU A 251 -6.50 9.11 19.31
CA LEU A 251 -6.77 9.90 18.10
C LEU A 251 -8.23 10.35 18.02
N ARG A 252 -8.44 11.48 17.35
CA ARG A 252 -9.78 12.06 17.07
C ARG A 252 -9.98 12.27 15.58
N SER A 253 -11.20 12.32 15.08
CA SER A 253 -11.51 12.69 13.69
C SER A 253 -11.50 14.21 13.50
N ALA A 254 -11.61 14.69 12.26
CA ALA A 254 -11.73 16.13 11.98
C ALA A 254 -12.94 16.79 12.67
N GLN A 255 -13.95 16.00 13.09
CA GLN A 255 -15.11 16.43 13.86
C GLN A 255 -14.93 16.20 15.38
N ASP A 256 -13.69 16.02 15.84
CA ASP A 256 -13.32 15.80 17.24
C ASP A 256 -13.97 14.54 17.87
N SER A 257 -14.37 13.57 17.05
CA SER A 257 -14.96 12.30 17.52
C SER A 257 -13.88 11.22 17.66
N PRO A 258 -13.92 10.33 18.66
CA PRO A 258 -12.99 9.22 18.73
C PRO A 258 -13.20 8.24 17.57
N TYR A 259 -12.11 7.65 17.07
CA TYR A 259 -12.20 6.57 16.10
C TYR A 259 -12.67 5.28 16.77
N ARG A 260 -13.45 4.48 16.04
CA ARG A 260 -13.78 3.11 16.44
C ARG A 260 -12.65 2.19 16.02
N LEU A 261 -11.96 1.59 16.99
CA LEU A 261 -10.89 0.64 16.70
C LEU A 261 -11.43 -0.76 16.44
N MET A 262 -10.87 -1.42 15.44
CA MET A 262 -11.17 -2.80 15.06
C MET A 262 -9.88 -3.62 14.97
N PRO A 263 -9.53 -4.39 16.01
CA PRO A 263 -8.31 -5.17 16.01
C PRO A 263 -8.42 -6.37 15.07
N LEU A 264 -7.41 -6.53 14.22
CA LEU A 264 -7.20 -7.73 13.42
C LEU A 264 -6.55 -8.83 14.27
N PRO A 265 -6.86 -10.11 14.00
CA PRO A 265 -6.30 -11.22 14.75
C PRO A 265 -4.79 -11.34 14.47
N TRP A 266 -4.05 -11.88 15.44
CA TRP A 266 -2.64 -12.19 15.26
C TRP A 266 -2.46 -13.44 14.39
N PRO A 267 -1.76 -13.37 13.24
CA PRO A 267 -1.42 -14.57 12.48
C PRO A 267 -0.38 -15.40 13.24
N ARG A 268 -0.38 -16.72 13.05
CA ARG A 268 0.72 -17.53 13.56
C ARG A 268 2.04 -17.07 12.94
N PRO A 269 3.16 -17.10 13.68
CA PRO A 269 4.46 -16.74 13.14
C PRO A 269 4.78 -17.56 11.88
N VAL A 270 5.05 -16.88 10.77
CA VAL A 270 5.60 -17.50 9.57
C VAL A 270 7.12 -17.37 9.63
N LEU A 271 7.81 -18.49 9.45
CA LEU A 271 9.26 -18.56 9.46
C LEU A 271 9.79 -18.97 8.09
N ASP A 272 10.92 -18.40 7.70
CA ASP A 272 11.72 -18.79 6.55
C ASP A 272 13.19 -18.87 6.99
N ASP A 273 13.79 -20.05 6.89
CA ASP A 273 15.14 -20.34 7.40
C ASP A 273 15.40 -19.84 8.84
N GLY A 274 14.39 -19.95 9.70
CA GLY A 274 14.43 -19.53 11.11
C GLY A 274 14.23 -18.03 11.33
N ARG A 275 14.13 -17.23 10.27
CA ARG A 275 13.77 -15.80 10.31
C ARG A 275 12.27 -15.65 10.34
N ARG A 276 11.75 -14.81 11.24
CA ARG A 276 10.32 -14.45 11.27
C ARG A 276 10.02 -13.45 10.17
N LEU A 277 8.92 -13.68 9.45
CA LEU A 277 8.41 -12.81 8.39
C LEU A 277 7.29 -11.89 8.90
N ALA A 278 7.16 -10.72 8.28
CA ALA A 278 6.17 -9.69 8.62
C ALA A 278 4.77 -9.99 8.02
N ALA A 279 4.13 -11.07 8.47
CA ALA A 279 2.73 -11.33 8.13
C ALA A 279 1.79 -10.37 8.87
N SER A 280 0.93 -9.65 8.14
CA SER A 280 -0.06 -8.74 8.71
C SER A 280 -1.32 -8.67 7.86
N TYR A 281 -2.46 -8.87 8.51
CA TYR A 281 -3.75 -8.72 7.84
C TYR A 281 -4.09 -7.25 7.54
N ALA A 282 -3.39 -6.29 8.15
CA ALA A 282 -3.61 -4.85 7.88
C ALA A 282 -3.14 -4.45 6.47
N ASN A 283 -2.28 -5.26 5.85
CA ASN A 283 -1.72 -5.02 4.53
C ASN A 283 -2.67 -5.46 3.40
N TYR A 284 -3.96 -5.13 3.53
CA TYR A 284 -5.01 -5.36 2.53
C TYR A 284 -5.10 -4.21 1.53
N LEU A 285 -5.71 -4.45 0.37
CA LEU A 285 -6.01 -3.42 -0.63
C LEU A 285 -7.52 -3.22 -0.73
N ILE A 286 -7.98 -1.98 -0.68
CA ILE A 286 -9.38 -1.66 -0.99
C ILE A 286 -9.48 -1.35 -2.49
N ILE A 287 -10.43 -1.98 -3.18
CA ILE A 287 -10.76 -1.72 -4.60
C ILE A 287 -12.26 -1.49 -4.77
N ASN A 288 -12.72 -1.02 -5.94
CA ASN A 288 -14.15 -0.85 -6.19
C ASN A 288 -14.93 -2.14 -5.89
N GLY A 289 -15.85 -2.08 -4.92
CA GLY A 289 -16.72 -3.20 -4.53
C GLY A 289 -16.06 -4.34 -3.71
N ALA A 290 -14.76 -4.29 -3.41
CA ALA A 290 -14.10 -5.34 -2.63
C ALA A 290 -12.94 -4.86 -1.75
N VAL A 291 -12.56 -5.67 -0.78
CA VAL A 291 -11.29 -5.61 -0.06
C VAL A 291 -10.53 -6.89 -0.35
N LEU A 292 -9.34 -6.75 -0.95
CA LEU A 292 -8.44 -7.86 -1.20
C LEU A 292 -7.57 -8.07 0.05
N MET A 293 -7.83 -9.14 0.77
CA MET A 293 -7.19 -9.46 2.03
C MET A 293 -6.02 -10.43 1.81
N PRO A 294 -4.82 -10.18 2.36
CA PRO A 294 -3.77 -11.18 2.37
C PRO A 294 -4.20 -12.38 3.21
N ALA A 295 -4.14 -13.57 2.62
CA ALA A 295 -4.41 -14.84 3.28
C ALA A 295 -3.10 -15.64 3.41
N TYR A 296 -2.86 -16.18 4.60
CA TYR A 296 -1.59 -16.86 4.91
C TYR A 296 -1.74 -18.38 5.03
N GLY A 297 -2.96 -18.90 4.81
CA GLY A 297 -3.30 -20.29 5.08
C GLY A 297 -3.36 -20.55 6.59
N ASP A 298 -3.79 -19.54 7.35
CA ASP A 298 -3.81 -19.54 8.81
C ASP A 298 -5.27 -19.59 9.32
N PRO A 299 -5.56 -20.26 10.44
CA PRO A 299 -6.91 -20.24 11.02
C PRO A 299 -7.43 -18.84 11.35
N ALA A 300 -6.55 -17.84 11.50
CA ALA A 300 -6.95 -16.45 11.69
C ALA A 300 -7.47 -15.77 10.41
N ASP A 301 -7.25 -16.35 9.21
CA ASP A 301 -7.72 -15.78 7.93
C ASP A 301 -9.25 -15.50 7.98
N GLU A 302 -10.05 -16.45 8.51
CA GLU A 302 -11.51 -16.29 8.63
C GLU A 302 -11.91 -15.17 9.59
N ARG A 303 -11.19 -15.04 10.71
CA ARG A 303 -11.44 -13.98 11.69
C ARG A 303 -11.04 -12.61 11.13
N ALA A 304 -9.93 -12.53 10.41
CA ALA A 304 -9.49 -11.32 9.74
C ALA A 304 -10.52 -10.87 8.69
N ALA A 305 -11.04 -11.81 7.89
CA ALA A 305 -12.08 -11.52 6.91
C ALA A 305 -13.36 -10.96 7.57
N ALA A 306 -13.76 -11.51 8.72
CA ALA A 306 -14.93 -11.01 9.46
C ALA A 306 -14.73 -9.57 9.98
N VAL A 307 -13.53 -9.25 10.48
CA VAL A 307 -13.19 -7.88 10.92
C VAL A 307 -13.22 -6.92 9.74
N LEU A 308 -12.60 -7.28 8.61
CA LEU A 308 -12.57 -6.44 7.41
C LEU A 308 -13.96 -6.24 6.81
N ALA A 309 -14.80 -7.28 6.79
CA ALA A 309 -16.19 -7.16 6.31
C ALA A 309 -17.01 -6.17 7.15
N ALA A 310 -16.78 -6.15 8.46
CA ALA A 310 -17.44 -5.21 9.36
C ALA A 310 -16.85 -3.78 9.29
N ALA A 311 -15.57 -3.64 8.95
CA ALA A 311 -14.92 -2.35 8.76
C ALA A 311 -15.23 -1.69 7.40
N HIS A 312 -15.53 -2.50 6.38
CA HIS A 312 -15.79 -2.04 5.01
C HIS A 312 -17.18 -2.52 4.52
N PRO A 313 -18.27 -2.00 5.12
CA PRO A 313 -19.61 -2.43 4.77
C PRO A 313 -19.90 -2.24 3.26
N GLY A 314 -20.55 -3.23 2.66
CA GLY A 314 -20.89 -3.22 1.23
C GLY A 314 -19.75 -3.64 0.29
N ARG A 315 -18.59 -4.06 0.83
CA ARG A 315 -17.49 -4.62 0.03
C ARG A 315 -17.37 -6.12 0.27
N GLU A 316 -17.11 -6.86 -0.81
CA GLU A 316 -16.77 -8.28 -0.73
C GLU A 316 -15.33 -8.45 -0.20
N ILE A 317 -15.13 -9.36 0.74
CA ILE A 317 -13.77 -9.71 1.20
C ILE A 317 -13.25 -10.86 0.34
N VAL A 318 -12.20 -10.60 -0.43
CA VAL A 318 -11.59 -11.57 -1.34
C VAL A 318 -10.21 -11.94 -0.79
N PRO A 319 -10.02 -13.17 -0.29
CA PRO A 319 -8.71 -13.63 0.15
C PRO A 319 -7.78 -13.83 -1.05
N VAL A 320 -6.54 -13.38 -0.94
CA VAL A 320 -5.46 -13.59 -1.91
C VAL A 320 -4.33 -14.32 -1.20
N PRO A 321 -3.81 -15.44 -1.73
CA PRO A 321 -2.72 -16.16 -1.09
C PRO A 321 -1.46 -15.26 -1.08
N CYS A 322 -0.96 -14.86 0.09
CA CYS A 322 0.15 -13.90 0.18
C CYS A 322 1.37 -14.45 0.91
N ARG A 323 1.39 -15.75 1.23
CA ARG A 323 2.53 -16.38 1.91
C ARG A 323 3.83 -16.26 1.11
N SER A 324 3.77 -16.28 -0.22
CA SER A 324 4.95 -16.08 -1.05
C SER A 324 5.46 -14.64 -1.05
N LEU A 325 4.59 -13.64 -0.86
CA LEU A 325 5.01 -12.23 -0.80
C LEU A 325 5.88 -11.94 0.43
N ILE A 326 5.49 -12.48 1.58
CA ILE A 326 6.18 -12.17 2.84
C ILE A 326 7.60 -12.73 2.92
N TRP A 327 8.04 -13.57 1.97
CA TRP A 327 9.44 -13.98 1.85
C TRP A 327 10.38 -12.80 1.56
N GLN A 328 9.87 -11.78 0.87
CA GLN A 328 10.56 -10.50 0.64
C GLN A 328 9.96 -9.39 1.52
N ASN A 329 9.44 -9.74 2.71
CA ASN A 329 9.12 -8.80 3.79
C ASN A 329 8.00 -7.78 3.54
N GLY A 330 7.29 -7.88 2.43
CA GLY A 330 6.06 -7.15 2.16
C GLY A 330 4.87 -8.08 1.90
N SER A 331 3.67 -7.51 1.80
CA SER A 331 2.43 -8.25 1.53
C SER A 331 1.61 -7.56 0.44
N LEU A 332 0.33 -7.88 0.35
CA LEU A 332 -0.54 -7.53 -0.78
C LEU A 332 -0.58 -6.03 -1.07
N HIS A 333 -0.75 -5.20 -0.05
CA HIS A 333 -0.87 -3.76 -0.25
C HIS A 333 0.43 -3.14 -0.82
N CYS A 334 1.60 -3.65 -0.37
CA CYS A 334 2.93 -3.16 -0.76
C CYS A 334 3.22 -3.29 -2.27
N ILE A 335 2.62 -4.27 -2.95
CA ILE A 335 2.84 -4.49 -4.40
C ILE A 335 1.81 -3.76 -5.29
N THR A 336 0.96 -2.93 -4.70
CA THR A 336 -0.17 -2.31 -5.39
C THR A 336 -0.20 -0.80 -5.19
N MET A 337 -0.69 -0.08 -6.20
CA MET A 337 -1.03 1.33 -6.10
C MET A 337 -2.42 1.58 -6.70
N GLN A 338 -3.39 1.96 -5.88
CA GLN A 338 -4.70 2.38 -6.35
C GLN A 338 -4.60 3.71 -7.09
N LEU A 339 -5.33 3.81 -8.20
CA LEU A 339 -5.44 5.03 -8.98
C LEU A 339 -6.89 5.51 -8.92
N PRO A 340 -7.17 6.65 -8.26
CA PRO A 340 -8.51 7.22 -8.18
C PRO A 340 -9.21 7.39 -9.54
N GLU A 341 -10.53 7.53 -9.52
CA GLU A 341 -11.32 7.72 -10.74
C GLU A 341 -10.86 8.96 -11.53
N GLY A 342 -10.63 8.77 -12.84
CA GLY A 342 -10.11 9.79 -13.74
C GLY A 342 -8.58 9.97 -13.75
N VAL A 343 -7.82 9.15 -13.01
CA VAL A 343 -6.35 9.15 -13.05
C VAL A 343 -5.81 8.38 -14.25
N LEU A 344 -6.29 7.15 -14.49
CA LEU A 344 -5.94 6.44 -15.72
C LEU A 344 -6.56 7.13 -16.94
N HIS A 345 -5.86 7.08 -18.08
CA HIS A 345 -6.38 7.52 -19.37
C HIS A 345 -7.67 6.78 -19.76
N GLY A 346 -8.54 7.40 -20.56
CA GLY A 346 -9.90 6.93 -20.85
C GLY A 346 -10.00 5.73 -21.79
#